data_AF-A0ABD5TCG7-F1
#
_entry.id   AF-A0ABD5TCG7-F1
#
_cell.length_a   1.000
_cell.length_b   1.000
_cell.length_c   1.000
_cell.angle_alpha   90.00
_cell.angle_beta   90.00
_cell.angle_gamma   90.00
#
_symmetry.space_group_name_H-M   'P 1'
#
loop_
_entity.id
_entity.type
_entity.pdbx_description
1 polymer ?
#
loop_
_entity_poly.entity_id
_entity_poly.type
_entity_poly.pdbx_seq_one_letter_code
_entity_poly.pdbx_strand_id
1 'polypeptide(L)'
;MGRTNPTFRDILSRMEDEWGDFRRALRRRHQPLFDRLWTYAREHADAAGHLNHPDRLAPVLVSIDIEQEDRIDELERRVTELEAEVRDERETPDRPPEVSVTDEE
;
A
#
# COMPACT_ATOMS: atom_id res chain seq x y z
N MET A 1 31.98 15.69 -20.88
CA MET A 1 30.76 16.12 -20.17
C MET A 1 29.54 15.53 -20.87
N GLY A 2 29.16 14.31 -20.52
CA GLY A 2 27.89 13.73 -20.96
C GLY A 2 26.86 14.00 -19.88
N ARG A 3 25.94 14.96 -20.12
CA ARG A 3 24.78 15.12 -19.24
C ARG A 3 23.79 14.03 -19.62
N THR A 4 23.90 12.86 -19.00
CA THR A 4 22.80 11.88 -19.01
C THR A 4 21.56 12.63 -18.55
N ASN A 5 20.51 12.62 -19.36
CA ASN A 5 19.26 13.27 -19.00
C ASN A 5 18.79 12.62 -17.69
N PRO A 6 18.54 13.39 -16.62
CA PRO A 6 18.13 12.80 -15.34
C PRO A 6 16.89 11.93 -15.54
N THR A 7 16.95 10.71 -15.02
CA THR A 7 15.81 9.79 -15.05
C THR A 7 14.71 10.31 -14.12
N PHE A 8 13.47 9.85 -14.30
CA PHE A 8 12.42 10.16 -13.35
C PHE A 8 12.78 9.73 -11.92
N ARG A 9 13.54 8.63 -11.78
CA ARG A 9 14.09 8.18 -10.49
C ARG A 9 15.07 9.19 -9.88
N ASP A 10 15.93 9.82 -10.68
CA ASP A 10 16.83 10.88 -10.20
C ASP A 10 16.05 12.13 -9.75
N ILE A 11 14.97 12.45 -10.46
CA ILE A 11 14.06 13.53 -10.11
C ILE A 11 13.36 13.23 -8.78
N LEU A 12 12.85 12.01 -8.59
CA LEU A 12 12.23 11.56 -7.34
C LEU A 12 13.16 11.69 -6.14
N SER A 13 14.42 11.23 -6.26
CA SER A 13 15.38 11.32 -5.16
C SER A 13 15.64 12.78 -4.75
N ARG A 14 15.77 13.69 -5.72
CA ARG A 14 15.94 15.12 -5.42
C ARG A 14 14.70 15.72 -4.78
N MET A 15 13.51 15.34 -5.25
CA MET A 15 12.26 15.80 -4.65
C MET A 15 12.13 15.29 -3.21
N GLU A 16 12.44 14.02 -2.93
CA GLU A 16 12.41 13.50 -1.55
C GLU A 16 13.36 14.28 -0.63
N ASP A 17 14.57 14.59 -1.10
CA ASP A 17 15.54 15.41 -0.36
C ASP A 17 14.99 16.81 -0.02
N GLU A 18 14.31 17.46 -0.97
CA GLU A 18 13.67 18.78 -0.79
C GLU A 18 12.60 18.75 0.32
N TRP A 19 11.95 17.61 0.54
CA TRP A 19 10.94 17.44 1.58
C TRP A 19 11.52 17.01 2.94
N GLY A 20 12.84 16.94 3.08
CA GLY A 20 13.51 16.52 4.31
C GLY A 20 13.14 17.36 5.54
N ASP A 21 12.98 18.67 5.41
CA ASP A 21 12.53 19.54 6.51
C ASP A 21 11.09 19.28 6.92
N PHE A 22 10.21 19.06 5.94
CA PHE A 22 8.82 18.67 6.19
C PHE A 22 8.77 17.35 6.98
N ARG A 23 9.53 16.34 6.53
CA ARG A 23 9.64 15.05 7.22
C ARG A 23 10.12 15.22 8.66
N ARG A 24 11.12 16.06 8.91
CA ARG A 24 11.64 16.34 10.27
C ARG A 24 10.59 16.99 11.18
N ALA A 25 9.74 17.85 10.62
CA ALA A 25 8.66 18.52 11.35
C ALA A 25 7.47 17.60 11.67
N LEU A 26 7.30 16.48 10.96
CA LEU A 26 6.25 15.52 11.24
C LEU A 26 6.41 14.87 12.61
N ARG A 27 5.28 14.60 13.28
CA ARG A 27 5.26 13.75 14.48
C ARG A 27 5.90 12.41 14.16
N ARG A 28 6.66 11.84 15.11
CA ARG A 28 7.38 10.56 14.93
C ARG A 28 6.52 9.43 14.34
N ARG A 29 5.24 9.36 14.72
CA ARG A 29 4.29 8.36 14.19
C ARG A 29 4.00 8.48 12.69
N HIS A 30 4.18 9.67 12.10
CA HIS A 30 3.89 9.94 10.69
C HIS A 30 5.14 9.84 9.79
N GLN A 31 6.36 9.85 10.35
CA GLN A 31 7.57 9.74 9.54
C GLN A 31 7.64 8.42 8.74
N PRO A 32 7.30 7.24 9.30
CA PRO A 32 7.29 6.01 8.53
C PRO A 32 6.20 5.98 7.44
N LEU A 33 5.08 6.69 7.66
CA LEU A 33 4.04 6.82 6.64
C LEU A 33 4.52 7.70 5.50
N PHE A 34 5.18 8.81 5.82
CA PHE A 34 5.78 9.70 4.83
C PHE A 34 6.85 8.97 3.98
N ASP A 35 7.73 8.19 4.62
CA ASP A 35 8.76 7.42 3.91
C ASP A 35 8.13 6.42 2.93
N ARG A 36 7.00 5.82 3.30
CA ARG A 36 6.25 4.89 2.44
C ARG A 36 5.67 5.57 1.20
N LEU A 37 5.26 6.84 1.28
CA LEU A 37 4.74 7.57 0.12
C LEU A 37 5.79 7.63 -1.00
N TRP A 38 7.06 7.81 -0.64
CA TRP A 38 8.16 7.80 -1.61
C TRP A 38 8.53 6.40 -2.08
N THR A 39 8.14 5.34 -1.37
CA THR A 39 8.19 3.97 -1.90
C THR A 39 7.16 3.80 -3.02
N TYR A 40 5.90 4.18 -2.77
CA TYR A 40 4.82 4.14 -3.76
C TYR A 40 5.18 4.94 -5.03
N ALA A 41 5.69 6.16 -4.87
CA ALA A 41 6.13 6.96 -6.00
C ALA A 41 7.24 6.29 -6.85
N ARG A 42 8.10 5.47 -6.23
CA ARG A 42 9.19 4.76 -6.94
C ARG A 42 8.73 3.50 -7.65
N GLU A 43 7.70 2.82 -7.14
CA GLU A 43 7.11 1.63 -7.76
C GLU A 43 6.52 1.93 -9.13
N HIS A 44 6.05 3.17 -9.34
CA HIS A 44 5.48 3.66 -10.60
C HIS A 44 6.42 4.58 -11.39
N ALA A 45 7.71 4.63 -11.03
CA ALA A 45 8.66 5.56 -11.64
C ALA A 45 8.91 5.30 -13.14
N ASP A 46 8.76 4.06 -13.59
CA ASP A 46 8.82 3.68 -15.01
C ASP A 46 7.59 4.20 -15.77
N ALA A 47 6.38 4.02 -15.23
CA ALA A 47 5.15 4.57 -15.80
C ALA A 47 5.19 6.09 -15.87
N ALA A 48 5.58 6.76 -14.78
CA ALA A 48 5.74 8.20 -14.71
C ALA A 48 6.82 8.73 -15.67
N GLY A 49 7.87 7.95 -15.94
CA GLY A 49 8.92 8.29 -16.90
C GLY A 49 8.44 8.41 -18.35
N HIS A 50 7.28 7.82 -18.69
CA HIS A 50 6.65 7.99 -20.01
C HIS A 50 5.86 9.31 -20.11
N LEU A 51 5.50 9.90 -18.97
CA LEU A 51 4.73 11.12 -18.89
C LEU A 51 5.69 12.33 -18.88
N ASN A 52 5.77 13.06 -19.99
CA ASN A 52 6.45 14.36 -20.03
C ASN A 52 5.57 15.45 -19.38
N HIS A 53 5.14 15.23 -18.13
CA HIS A 53 4.27 16.16 -17.42
C HIS A 53 5.05 17.42 -17.02
N PRO A 54 4.51 18.64 -17.21
CA PRO A 54 5.18 19.87 -16.81
C PRO A 54 5.33 19.98 -15.29
N ASP A 55 4.35 19.46 -14.55
CA ASP A 55 4.40 19.34 -13.10
C ASP A 55 4.96 17.96 -12.70
N ARG A 56 6.08 17.97 -11.97
CA ARG A 56 6.77 16.78 -11.50
C ARG A 56 6.08 16.13 -10.30
N LEU A 57 5.28 16.89 -9.55
CA LEU A 57 4.56 16.38 -8.38
C LEU A 57 3.32 15.58 -8.79
N ALA A 58 2.67 15.95 -9.89
CA ALA A 58 1.49 15.25 -10.38
C ALA A 58 1.66 13.72 -10.52
N PRO A 59 2.67 13.18 -11.23
CA PRO A 59 2.87 11.74 -11.30
C PRO A 59 3.17 11.11 -9.94
N VAL A 60 3.89 11.81 -9.05
CA VAL A 60 4.17 11.32 -7.68
C VAL A 60 2.87 11.12 -6.90
N LEU A 61 1.96 12.10 -6.94
CA LEU A 61 0.68 12.03 -6.24
C LEU A 61 -0.20 10.92 -6.82
N VAL A 62 -0.27 10.80 -8.15
CA VAL A 62 -1.04 9.71 -8.79
C VAL A 62 -0.51 8.33 -8.39
N SER A 63 0.82 8.15 -8.36
CA SER A 63 1.41 6.89 -7.91
C SER A 63 1.09 6.57 -6.44
N ILE A 64 1.11 7.58 -5.58
CA ILE A 64 0.72 7.44 -4.17
C ILE A 64 -0.75 7.07 -4.06
N ASP A 65 -1.63 7.71 -4.83
CA ASP A 65 -3.07 7.46 -4.80
C ASP A 65 -3.39 6.03 -5.26
N ILE A 66 -2.76 5.55 -6.35
CA ILE A 66 -2.95 4.17 -6.84
C ILE A 66 -2.62 3.14 -5.75
N GLU A 67 -1.45 3.25 -5.13
CA GLU A 67 -1.02 2.31 -4.08
C GLU A 67 -1.87 2.42 -2.80
N GLN A 68 -2.50 3.57 -2.57
CA GLN A 68 -3.43 3.75 -1.48
C GLN A 68 -4.78 3.12 -1.77
N GLU A 69 -5.32 3.27 -2.98
CA GLU A 69 -6.55 2.61 -3.43
C GLU A 69 -6.39 1.08 -3.37
N ASP A 70 -5.32 0.53 -3.93
CA ASP A 70 -5.03 -0.92 -3.89
C ASP A 70 -4.97 -1.45 -2.45
N ARG A 71 -4.40 -0.66 -1.54
CA ARG A 71 -4.34 -1.02 -0.12
C ARG A 71 -5.68 -0.91 0.59
N ILE A 72 -6.52 0.06 0.21
CA ILE A 72 -7.87 0.20 0.74
C ILE A 72 -8.69 -1.01 0.31
N ASP A 73 -8.67 -1.38 -0.98
CA ASP A 73 -9.36 -2.54 -1.53
C ASP A 73 -8.97 -3.83 -0.79
N GLU A 74 -7.67 -4.04 -0.56
CA GLU A 74 -7.18 -5.21 0.19
C GLU A 74 -7.68 -5.23 1.64
N LEU A 75 -7.72 -4.07 2.30
CA LEU A 75 -8.22 -3.95 3.66
C LEU A 75 -9.74 -4.19 3.72
N GLU A 76 -10.50 -3.64 2.78
CA GLU A 76 -11.95 -3.82 2.69
C GLU A 76 -12.32 -5.29 2.41
N ARG A 77 -11.59 -5.96 1.51
CA ARG A 77 -11.73 -7.39 1.26
C ARG A 77 -11.49 -8.20 2.54
N ARG A 78 -10.39 -7.92 3.24
CA ARG A 78 -10.03 -8.63 4.47
C ARG A 78 -11.02 -8.38 5.61
N VAL A 79 -11.56 -7.17 5.74
CA VAL A 79 -12.64 -6.88 6.69
C VAL A 79 -13.87 -7.70 6.35
N THR A 80 -14.27 -7.74 5.08
CA THR A 80 -15.44 -8.51 4.62
C THR A 80 -15.28 -10.00 4.91
N GLU A 81 -14.10 -10.58 4.66
CA GLU A 81 -13.78 -11.99 4.95
C GLU A 81 -13.88 -12.28 6.46
N LEU A 82 -13.25 -11.45 7.29
CA LEU A 82 -13.30 -11.61 8.75
C LEU A 82 -14.73 -11.44 9.32
N GLU A 83 -15.51 -10.52 8.76
CA GLU A 83 -16.92 -10.35 9.15
C GLU A 83 -17.79 -11.55 8.76
N ALA A 84 -17.49 -12.23 7.66
CA ALA A 84 -18.16 -13.46 7.24
C ALA A 84 -17.79 -14.62 8.18
N GLU A 85 -16.50 -14.83 8.48
CA GLU A 85 -16.04 -15.87 9.41
C GLU A 85 -16.70 -15.73 10.79
N VAL A 86 -16.72 -14.51 11.35
CA VAL A 86 -17.36 -14.24 12.66
C VAL A 86 -18.87 -14.48 12.62
N ARG A 87 -19.53 -14.27 11.48
CA ARG A 87 -20.95 -14.57 11.30
C ARG A 87 -21.20 -16.07 11.27
N ASP A 88 -20.44 -16.81 10.48
CA ASP A 88 -20.56 -18.26 10.33
C ASP A 88 -20.33 -18.99 11.66
N GLU A 89 -19.35 -18.53 12.46
CA GLU A 89 -19.11 -19.04 13.82
C GLU A 89 -20.29 -18.78 14.77
N ARG A 90 -20.96 -17.62 14.66
CA ARG A 90 -22.13 -17.27 15.48
C ARG A 90 -23.40 -18.00 15.04
N GLU A 91 -23.53 -18.31 13.76
CA GLU A 91 -24.65 -19.05 13.18
C GLU A 91 -24.52 -20.57 13.34
N THR A 92 -23.37 -21.07 13.82
CA THR A 92 -23.12 -22.48 14.16
C THR A 92 -22.90 -22.71 15.66
N PRO A 93 -23.89 -22.50 16.56
CA PRO A 93 -23.64 -22.63 18.00
C PRO A 93 -23.51 -24.09 18.49
N ASP A 94 -23.90 -25.08 17.68
CA ASP A 94 -24.16 -26.45 18.18
C ASP A 94 -23.83 -27.54 17.14
N ARG A 95 -22.60 -27.59 16.64
CA ARG A 95 -22.11 -28.82 15.97
C ARG A 95 -21.65 -29.78 17.06
N PRO A 96 -22.39 -30.87 17.38
CA PRO A 96 -21.91 -31.86 18.33
C PRO A 96 -20.60 -32.45 17.81
N PRO A 97 -19.69 -32.87 18.72
CA PRO A 97 -18.49 -33.59 18.28
C PRO A 97 -18.95 -34.80 17.48
N GLU A 98 -18.44 -34.96 16.25
CA GLU A 98 -18.62 -36.19 15.48
C GLU A 98 -18.03 -37.34 16.30
N VAL A 99 -18.89 -38.01 17.06
CA VAL A 99 -18.54 -39.26 17.72
C VAL A 99 -18.41 -40.25 16.58
N SER A 100 -17.17 -40.57 16.23
CA SER A 100 -16.83 -41.70 15.39
C SER A 100 -17.34 -42.95 16.09
N VAL A 101 -18.53 -43.40 15.73
CA VAL A 101 -19.00 -44.74 16.07
C VAL A 101 -18.04 -45.68 15.36
N THR A 102 -17.12 -46.22 16.13
CA THR A 102 -16.37 -47.41 15.77
C THR A 102 -17.39 -48.52 15.77
N ASP A 103 -17.79 -48.96 14.57
CA ASP A 103 -18.47 -50.23 14.38
C ASP A 103 -17.51 -51.34 14.81
N GLU A 104 -17.62 -51.78 16.06
CA GLU A 104 -17.15 -53.09 16.51
C GLU A 104 -18.35 -54.03 16.65
N GLU A 105 -18.30 -55.07 15.82
CA GLU A 105 -18.98 -56.39 15.83
C GLU A 105 -20.46 -56.51 15.41
#